data_AF-A0A969DWB7-F1
#
_entry.id   AF-A0A969DWB7-F1
#
_cell.length_a   1.000
_cell.length_b   1.000
_cell.length_c   1.000
_cell.angle_alpha   90.00
_cell.angle_beta   90.00
_cell.angle_gamma   90.00
#
_symmetry.space_group_name_H-M   'P 1'
#
loop_
_entity.id
_entity.type
_entity.pdbx_description
1 polymer ?
#
loop_
_entity_poly.entity_id
_entity_poly.type
_entity_poly.pdbx_seq_one_letter_code
_entity_poly.pdbx_strand_id
1 'polypeptide(L)'
;MKKVFLILLICTCTFCSKKKAVNPKGLYPMEQVAVFLKDLYLLETKVKELKVSNDSAKVLFDYYEKQLLEKHDMNDSLYRKSFEYYIDDIRGLTRIYEIIADSLSLEERLAISQQHDIPSDSVPE
;
A
#
# COMPACT_ATOMS: atom_id res chain seq x y z
N MET A 1 -0.65 -24.80 38.65
CA MET A 1 0.06 -23.54 38.32
C MET A 1 1.32 -23.72 37.45
N LYS A 2 1.77 -24.95 37.15
CA LYS A 2 2.95 -25.21 36.29
C LYS A 2 2.65 -25.16 34.78
N LYS A 3 1.42 -25.56 34.40
CA LYS A 3 0.95 -25.61 33.00
C LYS A 3 0.56 -24.23 32.44
N VAL A 4 0.18 -23.29 33.31
CA VAL A 4 -0.13 -21.90 32.92
C VAL A 4 1.14 -21.15 32.52
N PHE A 5 2.25 -21.43 33.20
CA PHE A 5 3.56 -20.87 32.83
C PHE A 5 4.05 -21.39 31.46
N LEU A 6 3.71 -22.63 31.10
CA LEU A 6 4.05 -23.22 29.79
C LEU A 6 3.27 -22.58 28.63
N ILE A 7 2.05 -22.10 28.88
CA ILE A 7 1.22 -21.42 27.86
C ILE A 7 1.69 -19.97 27.64
N LEU A 8 2.16 -19.30 28.71
CA LEU A 8 2.70 -17.93 28.61
C LEU A 8 4.04 -17.89 27.85
N LEU A 9 4.86 -18.93 27.95
CA LEU A 9 6.16 -19.03 27.25
C LEU A 9 6.00 -19.30 25.74
N ILE A 10 4.90 -19.92 25.32
CA ILE A 10 4.62 -20.24 23.92
C ILE A 10 4.05 -19.03 23.15
N CYS A 11 3.56 -18.01 23.85
CA CYS A 11 2.88 -16.86 23.27
C CYS A 11 3.83 -15.73 22.82
N THR A 12 5.13 -15.81 23.13
CA THR A 12 6.09 -14.72 22.86
C THR A 12 6.83 -14.82 21.52
N CYS A 13 6.55 -15.81 20.67
CA CYS A 13 7.33 -16.06 19.45
C CYS A 13 6.69 -15.58 18.14
N THR A 14 5.62 -14.77 18.16
CA THR A 14 4.98 -14.27 16.93
C THR A 14 5.23 -12.78 16.64
N PHE A 15 6.32 -12.20 17.14
CA PHE A 15 6.81 -10.94 16.56
C PHE A 15 7.59 -11.25 15.28
N CYS A 16 6.85 -11.49 14.20
CA CYS A 16 7.39 -11.44 12.85
C CYS A 16 7.80 -9.99 12.60
N SER A 17 9.04 -9.65 12.98
CA SER A 17 9.69 -8.44 12.49
C SER A 17 9.79 -8.61 10.98
N LYS A 18 8.82 -8.07 10.25
CA LYS A 18 8.87 -7.94 8.81
C LYS A 18 10.17 -7.17 8.52
N LYS A 19 11.24 -7.88 8.17
CA LYS A 19 12.48 -7.23 7.74
C LYS A 19 12.08 -6.34 6.58
N LYS A 20 12.38 -5.05 6.70
CA LYS A 20 12.21 -4.09 5.61
C LYS A 20 12.80 -4.75 4.37
N ALA A 21 11.96 -5.05 3.38
CA ALA A 21 12.43 -5.66 2.15
C ALA A 21 13.28 -4.59 1.50
N VAL A 22 14.58 -4.69 1.66
CA VAL A 22 15.56 -3.77 1.11
C VAL A 22 16.49 -4.65 0.31
N ASN A 23 16.59 -4.35 -0.98
CA ASN A 23 17.43 -5.11 -1.90
C ASN A 23 18.92 -4.94 -1.52
N PRO A 24 19.85 -5.73 -2.09
CA PRO A 24 21.27 -5.61 -1.79
C PRO A 24 21.88 -4.22 -2.06
N LYS A 25 21.20 -3.36 -2.84
CA LYS A 25 21.60 -1.97 -3.12
C LYS A 25 21.09 -0.98 -2.09
N GLY A 26 20.40 -1.45 -1.05
CA GLY A 26 19.83 -0.58 -0.03
C GLY A 26 18.52 0.08 -0.44
N LEU A 27 17.85 -0.35 -1.53
CA LEU A 27 16.61 0.26 -2.04
C LEU A 27 15.38 -0.62 -1.77
N TYR A 28 14.18 -0.02 -1.76
CA TYR A 28 12.94 -0.79 -1.75
C TYR A 28 12.78 -1.60 -3.04
N PRO A 29 12.19 -2.82 -2.99
CA PRO A 29 11.79 -3.57 -4.17
C PRO A 29 10.83 -2.80 -5.05
N MET A 30 10.89 -3.05 -6.37
CA MET A 30 10.06 -2.40 -7.36
C MET A 30 8.57 -2.60 -7.07
N GLU A 31 8.18 -3.78 -6.62
CA GLU A 31 6.80 -4.12 -6.27
C GLU A 31 6.30 -3.25 -5.11
N GLN A 32 7.13 -3.04 -4.10
CA GLN A 32 6.79 -2.18 -2.96
C GLN A 32 6.67 -0.72 -3.39
N VAL A 33 7.57 -0.24 -4.25
CA VAL A 33 7.52 1.10 -4.85
C VAL A 33 6.25 1.29 -5.67
N ALA A 34 5.89 0.30 -6.51
CA ALA A 34 4.71 0.35 -7.38
C ALA A 34 3.41 0.36 -6.56
N VAL A 35 3.30 -0.50 -5.55
CA VAL A 35 2.12 -0.54 -4.65
C VAL A 35 1.96 0.78 -3.89
N PHE A 36 3.05 1.34 -3.37
CA PHE A 36 2.99 2.66 -2.72
C PHE A 36 2.61 3.77 -3.70
N LEU A 37 3.18 3.78 -4.91
CA LEU A 37 2.86 4.78 -5.94
C LEU A 37 1.38 4.73 -6.34
N LYS A 38 0.79 3.54 -6.45
CA LYS A 38 -0.65 3.36 -6.66
C LYS A 38 -1.45 4.06 -5.56
N ASP A 39 -1.18 3.75 -4.30
CA ASP A 39 -1.91 4.31 -3.17
C ASP A 39 -1.71 5.84 -3.06
N LEU A 40 -0.54 6.35 -3.45
CA LEU A 40 -0.24 7.78 -3.51
C LEU A 40 -1.12 8.49 -4.55
N TYR A 41 -1.27 7.93 -5.76
CA TYR A 41 -2.16 8.50 -6.78
C TYR A 41 -3.64 8.43 -6.38
N LEU A 42 -4.06 7.36 -5.70
CA LEU A 42 -5.41 7.27 -5.14
C LEU A 42 -5.63 8.34 -4.07
N LEU A 43 -4.63 8.61 -3.23
CA LEU A 43 -4.69 9.69 -2.25
C LEU A 43 -4.80 11.06 -2.93
N GLU A 44 -3.95 11.34 -3.92
CA GLU A 44 -4.00 12.59 -4.69
C GLU A 44 -5.38 12.82 -5.31
N THR A 45 -5.93 11.78 -5.93
CA THR A 45 -7.27 11.81 -6.54
C THR A 45 -8.35 12.10 -5.50
N LYS A 46 -8.33 11.41 -4.35
CA LYS A 46 -9.29 11.65 -3.26
C LYS A 46 -9.21 13.08 -2.73
N VAL A 47 -8.01 13.61 -2.52
CA VAL A 47 -7.84 15.00 -2.06
C VAL A 47 -8.38 15.99 -3.09
N LYS A 48 -8.13 15.73 -4.38
CA LYS A 48 -8.64 16.55 -5.49
C LYS A 48 -10.18 16.54 -5.57
N GLU A 49 -10.80 15.40 -5.29
CA GLU A 49 -12.26 15.24 -5.28
C GLU A 49 -12.95 16.04 -4.16
N LEU A 50 -12.24 16.40 -3.09
CA LEU A 50 -12.79 17.24 -2.02
C LEU A 50 -13.09 18.68 -2.47
N LYS A 51 -12.57 19.12 -3.62
CA LYS A 51 -12.81 20.45 -4.21
C LYS A 51 -12.55 21.62 -3.23
N VAL A 52 -11.58 21.46 -2.35
CA VAL A 52 -11.11 22.51 -1.43
C VAL A 52 -10.12 23.45 -2.14
N SER A 53 -9.74 24.55 -1.49
CA SER A 53 -8.70 25.43 -2.04
C SER A 53 -7.36 24.71 -2.18
N ASN A 54 -6.50 25.15 -3.11
CA ASN A 54 -5.21 24.52 -3.37
C ASN A 54 -4.32 24.43 -2.10
N ASP A 55 -4.31 25.49 -1.28
CA ASP A 55 -3.55 25.50 -0.03
C ASP A 55 -4.08 24.46 0.96
N SER A 56 -5.41 24.32 1.06
CA SER A 56 -6.03 23.31 1.92
C SER A 56 -5.79 21.90 1.40
N ALA A 57 -5.89 21.69 0.08
CA ALA A 57 -5.61 20.43 -0.57
C ALA A 57 -4.16 19.99 -0.30
N LYS A 58 -3.21 20.92 -0.38
CA LYS A 58 -1.80 20.66 -0.08
C LYS A 58 -1.61 20.21 1.37
N VAL A 59 -2.21 20.91 2.34
CA VAL A 59 -2.10 20.54 3.77
C VAL A 59 -2.68 19.15 4.02
N LEU A 60 -3.83 18.83 3.41
CA LEU A 60 -4.44 17.50 3.52
C LEU A 60 -3.56 16.42 2.89
N PHE A 61 -3.05 16.66 1.69
CA PHE A 61 -2.16 15.73 1.00
C PHE A 61 -0.91 15.46 1.83
N ASP A 62 -0.19 16.50 2.28
CA ASP A 62 1.03 16.37 3.08
C ASP A 62 0.78 15.61 4.40
N TYR A 63 -0.41 15.74 5.00
CA TYR A 63 -0.80 14.99 6.19
C TYR A 63 -1.02 13.50 5.90
N TYR A 64 -1.79 13.19 4.86
CA TYR A 64 -2.10 11.80 4.51
C TYR A 64 -0.95 11.07 3.82
N GLU A 65 -0.06 11.76 3.12
CA GLU A 65 1.16 11.17 2.54
C GLU A 65 2.05 10.59 3.66
N LYS A 66 2.19 11.31 4.79
CA LYS A 66 2.93 10.82 5.97
C LYS A 66 2.29 9.55 6.54
N GLN A 67 0.97 9.54 6.71
CA GLN A 67 0.26 8.34 7.16
C GLN A 67 0.41 7.19 6.18
N LEU A 68 0.44 7.48 4.88
CA LEU A 68 0.63 6.48 3.85
C LEU A 68 2.04 5.87 3.91
N LEU A 69 3.07 6.69 4.08
CA LEU A 69 4.44 6.22 4.29
C LEU A 69 4.53 5.31 5.52
N GLU A 70 3.90 5.68 6.63
CA GLU A 70 3.82 4.86 7.85
C GLU A 70 3.09 3.52 7.60
N LYS A 71 1.94 3.54 6.92
CA LYS A 71 1.16 2.35 6.56
C LYS A 71 1.98 1.34 5.74
N HIS A 72 2.86 1.82 4.88
CA HIS A 72 3.72 0.98 4.03
C HIS A 72 5.10 0.67 4.66
N ASP A 73 5.37 1.15 5.88
CA ASP A 73 6.69 1.10 6.54
C ASP A 73 7.83 1.68 5.67
N MET A 74 7.52 2.78 4.98
CA MET A 74 8.41 3.43 4.02
C MET A 74 8.99 4.72 4.57
N ASN A 75 10.26 4.95 4.29
CA ASN A 75 10.91 6.24 4.50
C ASN A 75 10.83 7.06 3.21
N ASP A 76 10.43 8.34 3.32
CA ASP A 76 10.26 9.26 2.18
C ASP A 76 11.53 9.32 1.29
N SER A 77 12.69 9.67 1.88
CA SER A 77 13.93 9.80 1.12
C SER A 77 14.35 8.49 0.44
N LEU A 78 14.15 7.36 1.13
CA LEU A 78 14.50 6.07 0.56
C LEU A 78 13.53 5.64 -0.55
N TYR A 79 12.24 5.95 -0.41
CA TYR A 79 11.25 5.77 -1.45
C TYR A 79 11.62 6.56 -2.70
N ARG A 80 11.90 7.87 -2.58
CA ARG A 80 12.29 8.73 -3.71
C ARG A 80 13.51 8.17 -4.44
N LYS A 81 14.56 7.80 -3.71
CA LYS A 81 15.76 7.15 -4.29
C LYS A 81 15.46 5.84 -5.00
N SER A 82 14.58 5.02 -4.42
CA SER A 82 14.19 3.74 -5.02
C SER A 82 13.38 3.96 -6.29
N PHE A 83 12.46 4.91 -6.27
CA PHE A 83 11.66 5.28 -7.43
C PHE A 83 12.54 5.84 -8.56
N GLU A 84 13.38 6.83 -8.27
CA GLU A 84 14.35 7.41 -9.21
C GLU A 84 15.21 6.33 -9.87
N TYR A 85 15.74 5.39 -9.08
CA TYR A 85 16.52 4.27 -9.60
C TYR A 85 15.77 3.41 -10.61
N TYR A 86 14.46 3.18 -10.41
CA TYR A 86 13.66 2.35 -11.31
C TYR A 86 13.16 3.10 -12.55
N ILE A 87 13.01 4.42 -12.50
CA ILE A 87 12.53 5.22 -13.64
C ILE A 87 13.64 5.79 -14.53
N ASP A 88 14.90 5.61 -14.15
CA ASP A 88 16.09 6.00 -14.94
C ASP A 88 16.12 5.30 -16.31
N ASP A 89 15.47 4.14 -16.43
CA ASP A 89 15.25 3.41 -17.68
C ASP A 89 13.74 3.28 -17.96
N ILE A 90 13.34 3.53 -19.21
CA ILE A 90 11.95 3.39 -19.66
C ILE A 90 11.35 2.02 -19.33
N ARG A 91 12.16 0.95 -19.38
CA ARG A 91 11.71 -0.41 -19.05
C ARG A 91 11.26 -0.53 -17.60
N GLY A 92 11.96 0.16 -16.68
CA GLY A 92 11.60 0.12 -15.26
C GLY A 92 10.32 0.92 -14.98
N LEU A 93 10.13 2.05 -15.65
CA LEU A 93 8.86 2.79 -15.59
C LEU A 93 7.69 1.95 -16.13
N THR A 94 7.85 1.32 -17.30
CA THR A 94 6.85 0.40 -17.87
C THR A 94 6.52 -0.70 -16.88
N ARG A 95 7.52 -1.31 -16.25
CA ARG A 95 7.31 -2.39 -15.29
C ARG A 95 6.56 -1.96 -14.04
N ILE A 96 6.83 -0.75 -13.52
CA ILE A 96 6.05 -0.18 -12.40
C ILE A 96 4.57 -0.07 -12.79
N TYR A 97 4.27 0.46 -13.98
CA TYR A 97 2.87 0.60 -14.43
C TYR A 97 2.19 -0.73 -14.71
N GLU A 98 2.91 -1.74 -15.22
CA GLU A 98 2.39 -3.11 -15.34
C GLU A 98 1.95 -3.65 -13.97
N ILE A 99 2.80 -3.52 -12.95
CA ILE A 99 2.49 -3.97 -11.59
C ILE A 99 1.27 -3.24 -11.02
N ILE A 100 1.15 -1.93 -11.25
CA ILE A 100 0.00 -1.14 -10.82
C ILE A 100 -1.28 -1.62 -11.53
N ALA A 101 -1.23 -1.80 -12.85
CA ALA A 101 -2.37 -2.29 -13.62
C ALA A 101 -2.82 -3.67 -13.15
N ASP A 102 -1.88 -4.61 -12.98
CA ASP A 102 -2.14 -5.95 -12.48
C ASP A 102 -2.78 -5.91 -11.08
N SER A 103 -2.28 -5.05 -10.18
CA SER A 103 -2.83 -4.87 -8.85
C SER A 103 -4.27 -4.37 -8.89
N LEU A 104 -4.57 -3.38 -9.72
CA LEU A 104 -5.92 -2.82 -9.87
C LEU A 104 -6.88 -3.85 -10.46
N SER A 105 -6.47 -4.57 -11.51
CA SER A 105 -7.29 -5.62 -12.11
C SER A 105 -7.58 -6.76 -11.13
N LEU A 106 -6.63 -7.10 -10.25
CA LEU A 106 -6.87 -8.08 -9.20
C LEU A 106 -7.89 -7.57 -8.17
N GLU A 107 -7.76 -6.33 -7.71
CA GLU A 107 -8.70 -5.71 -6.77
C GLU A 107 -10.12 -5.63 -7.34
N GLU A 108 -10.27 -5.28 -8.61
CA GLU A 108 -11.56 -5.25 -9.32
C GLU A 108 -12.22 -6.64 -9.36
N ARG A 109 -11.46 -7.67 -9.72
CA ARG A 109 -11.96 -9.06 -9.76
C ARG A 109 -12.40 -9.55 -8.39
N LEU A 110 -11.65 -9.21 -7.34
CA LEU A 110 -12.00 -9.53 -5.96
C LEU A 110 -13.29 -8.82 -5.54
N ALA A 111 -13.45 -7.53 -5.86
CA ALA A 111 -14.66 -6.77 -5.57
C ALA A 111 -15.91 -7.34 -6.27
N ILE A 112 -15.80 -7.73 -7.55
CA ILE A 112 -16.88 -8.36 -8.31
C ILE A 112 -17.26 -9.72 -7.71
N SER A 113 -16.27 -10.54 -7.32
CA SER A 113 -16.55 -11.85 -6.71
C SER A 113 -17.31 -11.74 -5.38
N GLN A 114 -16.99 -10.73 -4.56
CA GLN A 114 -17.67 -10.48 -3.29
C GLN A 114 -19.12 -9.99 -3.47
N GLN A 115 -19.44 -9.32 -4.59
CA GLN A 115 -20.80 -8.92 -4.92
C GLN A 115 -21.66 -10.09 -5.41
N HIS A 116 -21.06 -11.12 -6.02
CA HIS A 116 -21.78 -12.30 -6.48
C HIS A 116 -22.24 -13.23 -5.34
N ASP A 117 -21.62 -13.14 -4.16
CA ASP A 117 -21.95 -13.94 -2.98
C ASP A 117 -23.08 -13.33 -2.10
N ILE A 118 -23.70 -12.21 -2.50
CA ILE A 118 -24.86 -11.63 -1.80
C ILE A 118 -26.16 -12.20 -2.40
N PRO A 119 -27.02 -12.91 -1.63
CA PRO A 119 -28.26 -13.50 -2.14
C PRO A 119 -29.22 -12.44 -2.70
N SER A 120 -29.79 -12.69 -3.88
CA SER A 120 -30.72 -11.81 -4.59
C SER A 120 -32.04 -11.52 -3.86
N ASP A 121 -32.30 -12.17 -2.73
CA ASP A 121 -33.61 -12.16 -2.05
C ASP A 121 -33.78 -11.03 -1.02
N SER A 122 -32.88 -10.03 -0.98
CA SER A 122 -32.91 -8.97 0.04
C SER A 122 -33.20 -7.55 -0.49
N VAL A 123 -33.68 -7.42 -1.72
CA VAL A 123 -34.20 -6.13 -2.23
C VAL A 123 -35.73 -6.14 -2.13
N PRO A 124 -36.36 -5.34 -1.25
CA PRO A 124 -37.81 -5.13 -1.30
C PRO A 124 -38.16 -4.33 -2.56
N GLU A 125 -39.18 -4.79 -3.29
CA GLU A 125 -39.81 -4.06 -4.41
C GLU A 125 -40.32 -2.66 -4.01
#